data_AF-A0A9J7GLL7-F1
#
_entry.id   AF-A0A9J7GLL7-F1
#
_cell.length_a   1.000
_cell.length_b   1.000
_cell.length_c   1.000
_cell.angle_alpha   90.00
_cell.angle_beta   90.00
_cell.angle_gamma   90.00
#
_symmetry.space_group_name_H-M   'P 1'
#
loop_
_entity.id
_entity.type
_entity.pdbx_description
1 polymer ?
#
loop_
_entity_poly.entity_id
_entity_poly.type
_entity_poly.pdbx_seq_one_letter_code
_entity_poly.pdbx_strand_id
1 'polypeptide(L)'
;MGVEVKLPPQLKACLVEDWDLVNKEKQLFQLPAEKNVDHILENYVTFLKSQRRSDNSEYSVDELVYGIREYFNKMLGTQLLFQFEKPQYDEILLAYPDIPMSQIYGAPHLLRLFVNIGTALAHSSLNMHSLMSVSSYMHSFLNYLAENSTSLFGASNYKMASVAYCFKAL
;
A
#
# COMPACT_ATOMS: atom_id res chain seq x y z
N MET A 1 21.15 4.77 14.57
CA MET A 1 19.87 5.18 15.18
C MET A 1 18.95 5.60 14.05
N GLY A 2 18.12 4.68 13.55
CA GLY A 2 17.11 4.96 12.53
C GLY A 2 15.74 5.02 13.16
N VAL A 3 14.82 5.76 12.56
CA VAL A 3 13.42 5.78 13.00
C VAL A 3 12.74 4.53 12.43
N GLU A 4 12.21 3.68 13.30
CA GLU A 4 11.53 2.43 12.92
C GLU A 4 10.02 2.67 12.77
N VAL A 5 9.44 2.24 11.65
CA VAL A 5 7.99 2.22 11.45
C VAL A 5 7.48 0.83 11.79
N LYS A 6 6.73 0.70 12.89
CA LYS A 6 6.25 -0.58 13.40
C LYS A 6 4.86 -0.89 12.83
N LEU A 7 4.75 -2.02 12.14
CA LEU A 7 3.47 -2.56 11.68
C LEU A 7 2.63 -3.08 12.86
N PRO A 8 1.36 -2.65 13.00
CA PRO A 8 0.39 -3.25 13.91
C PRO A 8 0.23 -4.76 13.68
N PRO A 9 0.05 -5.59 14.73
CA PRO A 9 -0.11 -7.04 14.60
C PRO A 9 -1.23 -7.46 13.64
N GLN A 10 -2.34 -6.70 13.63
CA GLN A 10 -3.48 -6.92 12.75
C GLN A 10 -3.06 -6.83 11.27
N LEU A 11 -2.28 -5.82 10.92
CA LEU A 11 -1.79 -5.64 9.55
C LEU A 11 -0.73 -6.67 9.17
N LYS A 12 0.05 -7.17 10.13
CA LYS A 12 0.94 -8.32 9.90
C LYS A 12 0.15 -9.57 9.53
N ALA A 13 -0.99 -9.82 10.20
CA ALA A 13 -1.87 -10.93 9.85
C ALA A 13 -2.42 -10.76 8.42
N CYS A 14 -2.87 -9.55 8.05
CA CYS A 14 -3.32 -9.27 6.68
C CYS A 14 -2.23 -9.53 5.62
N LEU A 15 -0.96 -9.20 5.91
CA LEU A 15 0.16 -9.50 5.01
C LEU A 15 0.42 -11.01 4.84
N VAL A 16 0.26 -11.79 5.91
CA VAL A 16 0.41 -13.25 5.85
C VAL A 16 -0.73 -13.86 5.02
N GLU A 17 -1.97 -13.42 5.26
CA GLU A 17 -3.14 -13.87 4.50
C GLU A 17 -3.02 -13.50 3.01
N ASP A 18 -2.65 -12.26 2.69
CA ASP A 18 -2.38 -11.82 1.31
C ASP A 18 -1.31 -12.69 0.62
N TRP A 19 -0.21 -12.99 1.33
CA TRP A 19 0.84 -13.85 0.79
C TRP A 19 0.33 -15.28 0.53
N ASP A 20 -0.48 -15.84 1.42
CA ASP A 20 -1.07 -17.18 1.28
C ASP A 20 -2.06 -17.23 0.08
N LEU A 21 -2.96 -16.26 -0.02
CA LEU A 21 -3.93 -16.13 -1.12
C LEU A 21 -3.21 -16.12 -2.49
N VAL A 22 -2.15 -15.32 -2.61
CA VAL A 22 -1.44 -15.20 -3.89
C VAL A 22 -0.54 -16.41 -4.17
N ASN A 23 0.32 -16.78 -3.23
CA ASN A 23 1.39 -17.74 -3.50
C ASN A 23 0.97 -19.19 -3.30
N LYS A 24 0.11 -19.48 -2.32
CA LYS A 24 -0.37 -20.85 -2.05
C LYS A 24 -1.67 -21.15 -2.79
N GLU A 25 -2.66 -20.27 -2.67
CA GLU A 25 -3.99 -20.52 -3.23
C GLU A 25 -4.13 -20.12 -4.70
N LYS A 26 -3.12 -19.47 -5.27
CA LYS A 26 -3.11 -19.03 -6.68
C LYS A 26 -4.29 -18.11 -7.00
N GLN A 27 -4.64 -17.26 -6.05
CA GLN A 27 -5.60 -16.18 -6.24
C GLN A 27 -4.90 -14.89 -6.68
N LEU A 28 -5.61 -14.05 -7.40
CA LEU A 28 -5.17 -12.72 -7.79
C LEU A 28 -6.14 -11.69 -7.24
N PHE A 29 -5.61 -10.56 -6.81
CA PHE A 29 -6.43 -9.42 -6.46
C PHE A 29 -7.21 -8.94 -7.71
N GLN A 30 -8.47 -8.59 -7.52
CA GLN A 30 -9.33 -8.10 -8.59
C GLN A 30 -8.93 -6.67 -8.97
N LEU A 31 -8.54 -6.48 -10.23
CA LEU A 31 -8.11 -5.20 -10.77
C LEU A 31 -9.00 -4.80 -11.97
N PRO A 32 -9.33 -3.50 -12.13
CA PRO A 32 -9.03 -2.39 -11.21
C PRO A 32 -9.74 -2.54 -9.85
N ALA A 33 -9.09 -2.08 -8.78
CA ALA A 33 -9.60 -2.18 -7.41
C ALA A 33 -10.85 -1.32 -7.20
N GLU A 34 -11.88 -1.86 -6.55
CA GLU A 34 -13.08 -1.09 -6.16
C GLU A 34 -12.71 0.08 -5.23
N LYS A 35 -11.83 -0.18 -4.26
CA LYS A 35 -11.21 0.85 -3.40
C LYS A 35 -9.72 0.91 -3.70
N ASN A 36 -9.34 1.80 -4.61
CA ASN A 36 -7.95 2.00 -5.00
C ASN A 36 -7.15 2.81 -3.96
N VAL A 37 -5.82 2.86 -4.13
CA VAL A 37 -4.90 3.57 -3.22
C VAL A 37 -5.26 5.05 -3.13
N ASP A 38 -5.56 5.72 -4.24
CA ASP A 38 -5.92 7.14 -4.23
C ASP A 38 -7.15 7.40 -3.34
N HIS A 39 -8.19 6.57 -3.46
CA HIS A 39 -9.38 6.67 -2.64
C HIS A 39 -9.10 6.42 -1.14
N ILE A 40 -8.25 5.44 -0.82
CA ILE A 40 -7.85 5.16 0.57
C ILE A 40 -7.11 6.36 1.18
N LEU A 41 -6.19 6.95 0.42
CA LEU A 41 -5.41 8.11 0.84
C LEU A 41 -6.29 9.34 1.05
N GLU A 42 -7.24 9.61 0.15
CA GLU A 42 -8.22 10.69 0.28
C GLU A 42 -9.11 10.54 1.51
N ASN A 43 -9.58 9.31 1.76
CA ASN A 43 -10.37 9.01 2.96
C ASN A 43 -9.58 9.23 4.24
N TYR A 44 -8.28 8.91 4.25
CA TYR A 44 -7.41 9.19 5.39
C TYR A 44 -7.22 10.69 5.65
N VAL A 45 -7.00 11.50 4.60
CA VAL A 45 -6.91 12.96 4.73
C VAL A 45 -8.20 13.52 5.32
N THR A 46 -9.35 13.06 4.81
CA THR A 46 -10.68 13.47 5.29
C THR A 46 -10.90 13.09 6.75
N PHE A 47 -10.50 11.86 7.13
CA PHE A 47 -10.55 11.38 8.51
C PHE A 47 -9.74 12.28 9.45
N LEU A 48 -8.49 12.61 9.11
CA LEU A 48 -7.67 13.49 9.95
C LEU A 48 -8.20 14.91 10.06
N LYS A 49 -8.70 15.49 8.94
CA LYS A 49 -9.31 16.83 8.94
C LYS A 49 -10.54 16.88 9.85
N SER A 50 -11.33 15.80 9.92
CA SER A 50 -12.50 15.73 10.81
C SER A 50 -12.14 15.68 12.30
N GLN A 51 -10.94 15.19 12.65
CA GLN A 51 -10.46 15.13 14.04
C GLN A 51 -9.91 16.45 14.60
N ARG A 52 -9.94 17.56 13.84
CA ARG A 52 -9.49 18.90 14.28
C ARG A 52 -8.09 18.93 14.91
N ARG A 53 -7.13 18.13 14.41
CA ARG A 53 -5.72 18.33 14.76
C ARG A 53 -5.23 19.61 14.09
N SER A 54 -4.90 20.64 14.87
CA SER A 54 -4.22 21.83 14.38
C SER A 54 -2.81 21.43 13.94
N ASP A 55 -2.55 21.39 12.63
CA ASP A 55 -1.27 20.96 12.07
C ASP A 55 -0.27 22.13 12.14
N ASN A 56 0.28 22.38 13.33
CA ASN A 56 1.44 23.28 13.51
C ASN A 56 2.75 22.50 13.29
N SER A 57 2.75 21.62 12.31
CA SER A 57 3.86 20.74 11.92
C SER A 57 4.58 21.32 10.70
N GLU A 58 5.90 21.15 10.64
CA GLU A 58 6.70 21.48 9.45
C GLU A 58 6.32 20.61 8.23
N TYR A 59 5.65 19.48 8.46
CA TYR A 59 5.17 18.53 7.45
C TYR A 59 3.65 18.41 7.51
N SER A 60 2.96 18.53 6.37
CA SER A 60 1.51 18.36 6.32
C SER A 60 1.08 16.92 6.02
N VAL A 61 -0.13 16.57 6.44
CA VAL A 61 -0.77 15.29 6.04
C VAL A 61 -0.86 15.15 4.51
N ASP A 62 -1.09 16.25 3.81
CA ASP A 62 -1.21 16.27 2.35
C ASP A 62 0.15 15.91 1.68
N GLU A 63 1.28 16.40 2.22
CA GLU A 63 2.63 16.03 1.76
C GLU A 63 2.98 14.57 2.03
N LEU A 64 2.60 14.04 3.19
CA LEU A 64 2.78 12.61 3.50
C LEU A 64 2.05 11.75 2.47
N VAL A 65 0.78 12.05 2.23
CA VAL A 65 -0.09 11.29 1.32
C VAL A 65 0.45 11.35 -0.11
N TYR A 66 0.89 12.53 -0.54
CA TYR A 66 1.60 12.69 -1.81
C TYR A 66 2.84 11.79 -1.88
N GLY A 67 3.69 11.81 -0.85
CA GLY A 67 4.90 10.99 -0.79
C GLY A 67 4.60 9.48 -0.84
N ILE A 68 3.58 9.01 -0.13
CA ILE A 68 3.15 7.60 -0.16
C ILE A 68 2.68 7.22 -1.57
N ARG A 69 1.86 8.06 -2.21
CA ARG A 69 1.35 7.82 -3.57
C ARG A 69 2.49 7.71 -4.59
N GLU A 70 3.39 8.68 -4.60
CA GLU A 70 4.52 8.71 -5.53
C GLU A 70 5.45 7.51 -5.32
N TYR A 71 5.73 7.19 -4.05
CA TYR A 71 6.58 6.04 -3.73
C TYR A 71 5.90 4.72 -4.13
N PHE A 72 4.59 4.58 -3.92
CA PHE A 72 3.81 3.43 -4.37
C PHE A 72 3.87 3.26 -5.89
N ASN A 73 3.58 4.33 -6.64
CA ASN A 73 3.62 4.32 -8.11
C ASN A 73 4.99 3.89 -8.64
N LYS A 74 6.08 4.36 -8.01
CA LYS A 74 7.45 4.03 -8.39
C LYS A 74 7.85 2.59 -8.02
N MET A 75 7.41 2.11 -6.86
CA MET A 75 7.86 0.83 -6.30
C MET A 75 7.01 -0.37 -6.73
N LEU A 76 5.75 -0.18 -7.14
CA LEU A 76 4.82 -1.29 -7.37
C LEU A 76 5.41 -2.36 -8.30
N GLY A 77 5.74 -1.98 -9.54
CA GLY A 77 6.21 -2.92 -10.55
C GLY A 77 7.55 -3.61 -10.22
N THR A 78 8.34 -3.05 -9.29
CA THR A 78 9.69 -3.54 -8.99
C THR A 78 9.78 -4.29 -7.67
N GLN A 79 9.07 -3.87 -6.62
CA GLN A 79 9.27 -4.34 -5.25
C GLN A 79 8.01 -4.83 -4.54
N LEU A 80 6.81 -4.47 -4.99
CA LEU A 80 5.57 -4.74 -4.21
C LEU A 80 4.75 -5.91 -4.75
N LEU A 81 5.08 -6.42 -5.93
CA LEU A 81 4.38 -7.54 -6.57
C LEU A 81 5.13 -8.86 -6.36
N PHE A 82 4.41 -9.91 -5.99
CA PHE A 82 4.92 -11.27 -6.01
C PHE A 82 5.12 -11.74 -7.44
N GLN A 83 5.96 -12.77 -7.61
CA GLN A 83 6.27 -13.32 -8.94
C GLN A 83 4.99 -13.76 -9.69
N PHE A 84 4.02 -14.32 -8.97
CA PHE A 84 2.75 -14.79 -9.54
C PHE A 84 1.86 -13.66 -10.07
N GLU A 85 2.05 -12.42 -9.63
CA GLU A 85 1.28 -11.24 -10.06
C GLU A 85 1.89 -10.54 -11.29
N LYS A 86 3.12 -10.90 -11.71
CA LYS A 86 3.81 -10.22 -12.82
C LYS A 86 3.05 -10.29 -14.15
N PRO A 87 2.48 -11.43 -14.58
CA PRO A 87 1.69 -11.46 -15.81
C PRO A 87 0.45 -10.55 -15.74
N GLN A 88 -0.24 -10.47 -14.60
CA GLN A 88 -1.37 -9.56 -14.40
C GLN A 88 -0.92 -8.09 -14.52
N TYR A 89 0.25 -7.74 -13.96
CA TYR A 89 0.80 -6.40 -14.07
C TYR A 89 1.13 -6.01 -15.52
N ASP A 90 1.72 -6.92 -16.30
CA ASP A 90 1.98 -6.68 -17.73
C ASP A 90 0.67 -6.45 -18.50
N GLU A 91 -0.38 -7.22 -18.21
CA GLU A 91 -1.72 -7.02 -18.78
C GLU A 91 -2.32 -5.66 -18.38
N ILE A 92 -2.11 -5.21 -17.14
CA ILE A 92 -2.55 -3.89 -16.66
C ILE A 92 -1.82 -2.75 -17.37
N LEU A 93 -0.51 -2.84 -17.56
CA LEU A 93 0.27 -1.80 -18.28
C LEU A 93 -0.20 -1.65 -19.73
N LEU A 94 -0.60 -2.74 -20.38
CA LEU A 94 -1.14 -2.70 -21.73
C LEU A 94 -2.57 -2.13 -21.78
N ALA A 95 -3.40 -2.48 -20.79
CA ALA A 95 -4.79 -2.02 -20.73
C ALA A 95 -4.94 -0.56 -20.27
N TYR A 96 -4.01 -0.07 -19.44
CA TYR A 96 -4.08 1.25 -18.80
C TYR A 96 -2.71 1.98 -18.85
N PRO A 97 -2.19 2.31 -20.04
CA PRO A 97 -0.81 2.80 -20.21
C PRO A 97 -0.52 4.13 -19.50
N ASP A 98 -1.51 5.00 -19.36
CA ASP A 98 -1.35 6.35 -18.81
C ASP A 98 -1.99 6.52 -17.42
N ILE A 99 -2.46 5.41 -16.80
CA ILE A 99 -3.10 5.47 -15.49
C ILE A 99 -2.07 5.14 -14.40
N PRO A 100 -1.90 6.00 -13.38
CA PRO A 100 -1.00 5.70 -12.27
C PRO A 100 -1.49 4.46 -11.52
N MET A 101 -0.55 3.65 -11.07
CA MET A 101 -0.87 2.39 -10.41
C MET A 101 -1.65 2.57 -9.10
N SER A 102 -1.55 3.73 -8.44
CA SER A 102 -2.36 4.10 -7.28
C SER A 102 -3.87 4.20 -7.58
N GLN A 103 -4.25 4.34 -8.85
CA GLN A 103 -5.65 4.34 -9.29
C GLN A 103 -6.17 2.96 -9.70
N ILE A 104 -5.26 1.99 -9.89
CA ILE A 104 -5.59 0.62 -10.30
C ILE A 104 -5.55 -0.35 -9.13
N TYR A 105 -4.53 -0.25 -8.27
CA TYR A 105 -4.28 -1.20 -7.18
C TYR A 105 -4.92 -0.76 -5.86
N GLY A 106 -5.09 -1.70 -4.94
CA GLY A 106 -5.83 -1.52 -3.69
C GLY A 106 -4.99 -1.64 -2.42
N ALA A 107 -5.69 -1.82 -1.29
CA ALA A 107 -5.10 -1.82 0.04
C ALA A 107 -4.01 -2.89 0.27
N PRO A 108 -4.14 -4.15 -0.19
CA PRO A 108 -3.11 -5.16 0.06
C PRO A 108 -1.74 -4.74 -0.49
N HIS A 109 -1.69 -4.26 -1.73
CA HIS A 109 -0.46 -3.78 -2.37
C HIS A 109 0.10 -2.53 -1.66
N LEU A 110 -0.78 -1.61 -1.26
CA LEU A 110 -0.38 -0.44 -0.49
C LEU A 110 0.27 -0.84 0.84
N LEU A 111 -0.29 -1.85 1.53
CA LEU A 111 0.25 -2.31 2.80
C LEU A 111 1.65 -2.93 2.65
N ARG A 112 1.92 -3.63 1.54
CA ARG A 112 3.26 -4.20 1.24
C ARG A 112 4.35 -3.13 1.21
N LEU A 113 4.03 -1.89 0.84
CA LEU A 113 4.96 -0.75 0.88
C LEU A 113 5.59 -0.56 2.26
N PHE A 114 4.80 -0.77 3.31
CA PHE A 114 5.18 -0.51 4.70
C PHE A 114 6.06 -1.60 5.30
N VAL A 115 6.22 -2.74 4.63
CA VAL A 115 7.17 -3.79 5.05
C VAL A 115 8.61 -3.29 4.90
N ASN A 116 8.90 -2.53 3.84
CA ASN A 116 10.24 -2.05 3.51
C ASN A 116 10.39 -0.53 3.66
N ILE A 117 9.40 0.18 4.21
CA ILE A 117 9.47 1.65 4.30
C ILE A 117 10.59 2.12 5.24
N GLY A 118 10.95 1.31 6.24
CA GLY A 118 12.06 1.60 7.14
C GLY A 118 13.41 1.69 6.42
N THR A 119 13.64 0.86 5.40
CA THR A 119 14.87 0.94 4.59
C THR A 119 14.84 2.17 3.68
N ALA A 120 13.68 2.49 3.10
CA ALA A 120 13.48 3.70 2.29
C ALA A 120 13.78 4.98 3.09
N LEU A 121 13.26 5.08 4.31
CA LEU A 121 13.49 6.22 5.20
C LEU A 121 14.96 6.32 5.64
N ALA A 122 15.63 5.19 5.87
CA ALA A 122 17.06 5.17 6.23
C ALA A 122 17.98 5.71 5.12
N HIS A 123 17.56 5.63 3.87
CA HIS A 123 18.29 6.18 2.71
C HIS A 123 17.82 7.59 2.31
N SER A 124 16.85 8.17 3.02
CA SER A 124 16.38 9.52 2.74
C SER A 124 17.36 10.59 3.25
N SER A 125 17.35 11.77 2.63
CA SER A 125 18.14 12.94 3.07
C SER A 125 17.46 13.74 4.18
N LEU A 126 16.48 13.16 4.88
CA LEU A 126 15.73 13.84 5.93
C LEU A 126 16.57 13.97 7.21
N ASN A 127 16.43 15.12 7.88
CA ASN A 127 17.01 15.31 9.21
C ASN A 127 16.21 14.53 10.26
N MET A 128 16.76 14.39 11.48
CA MET A 128 16.14 13.60 12.55
C MET A 128 14.73 14.12 12.94
N HIS A 129 14.51 15.43 12.97
CA HIS A 129 13.21 16.02 13.30
C HIS A 129 12.16 15.63 12.27
N SER A 130 12.45 15.81 10.98
CA SER A 130 11.57 15.44 9.88
C SER A 130 11.32 13.92 9.85
N LEU A 131 12.33 13.09 10.11
CA LEU A 131 12.18 11.63 10.21
C LEU A 131 11.22 11.22 11.33
N MET A 132 11.28 11.87 12.49
CA MET A 132 10.36 11.62 13.60
C MET A 132 8.93 12.01 13.24
N SER A 133 8.73 13.18 12.62
CA SER A 133 7.41 13.63 12.17
C SER A 133 6.82 12.68 11.12
N VAL A 134 7.57 12.36 10.07
CA VAL A 134 7.13 11.42 9.02
C VAL A 134 6.78 10.07 9.64
N SER A 135 7.61 9.53 10.53
CA SER A 135 7.30 8.27 11.21
C SER A 135 6.02 8.34 12.05
N SER A 136 5.78 9.44 12.76
CA SER A 136 4.53 9.62 13.53
C SER A 136 3.31 9.57 12.60
N TYR A 137 3.36 10.26 11.47
CA TYR A 137 2.29 10.22 10.48
C TYR A 137 2.13 8.84 9.82
N MET A 138 3.23 8.13 9.53
CA MET A 138 3.19 6.77 9.01
C MET A 138 2.52 5.80 10.01
N HIS A 139 2.83 5.91 11.31
CA HIS A 139 2.14 5.13 12.35
C HIS A 139 0.66 5.49 12.44
N SER A 140 0.32 6.78 12.35
CA SER A 140 -1.08 7.24 12.31
C SER A 140 -1.82 6.62 11.11
N PHE A 141 -1.20 6.57 9.94
CA PHE A 141 -1.78 5.96 8.75
C PHE A 141 -1.94 4.45 8.89
N LEU A 142 -0.92 3.75 9.42
CA LEU A 142 -1.01 2.32 9.70
C LEU A 142 -2.12 1.99 10.72
N ASN A 143 -2.33 2.83 11.73
CA ASN A 143 -3.44 2.66 12.67
C ASN A 143 -4.79 2.85 11.96
N TYR A 144 -4.92 3.85 11.08
CA TYR A 144 -6.12 4.03 10.26
C TYR A 144 -6.40 2.79 9.39
N LEU A 145 -5.38 2.22 8.73
CA LEU A 145 -5.54 0.98 7.96
C LEU A 145 -5.97 -0.20 8.85
N ALA A 146 -5.42 -0.30 10.07
CA ALA A 146 -5.75 -1.37 11.02
C ALA A 146 -7.20 -1.26 11.51
N GLU A 147 -7.67 -0.05 11.84
CA GLU A 147 -9.05 0.24 12.25
C GLU A 147 -10.06 -0.09 11.14
N ASN A 148 -9.67 0.06 9.87
CA ASN A 148 -10.51 -0.20 8.70
C ASN A 148 -10.21 -1.55 8.03
N SER A 149 -9.47 -2.44 8.71
CA SER A 149 -8.88 -3.64 8.10
C SER A 149 -9.92 -4.59 7.50
N THR A 150 -11.06 -4.77 8.16
CA THR A 150 -12.15 -5.65 7.69
C THR A 150 -12.75 -5.19 6.36
N SER A 151 -12.81 -3.87 6.10
CA SER A 151 -13.29 -3.35 4.83
C SER A 151 -12.18 -3.32 3.76
N LEU A 152 -10.91 -3.23 4.14
CA LEU A 152 -9.82 -2.99 3.21
C LEU A 152 -9.14 -4.29 2.72
N PHE A 153 -9.08 -5.31 3.57
CA PHE A 153 -8.30 -6.54 3.32
C PHE A 153 -9.18 -7.79 3.21
N GLY A 154 -10.40 -7.65 2.67
CA GLY A 154 -11.30 -8.80 2.48
C GLY A 154 -10.81 -9.76 1.40
N ALA A 155 -10.76 -11.06 1.71
CA ALA A 155 -10.45 -12.12 0.74
C ALA A 155 -11.43 -12.17 -0.45
N SER A 156 -12.63 -11.61 -0.31
CA SER A 156 -13.59 -11.45 -1.41
C SER A 156 -13.08 -10.61 -2.58
N ASN A 157 -12.05 -9.78 -2.35
CA ASN A 157 -11.41 -8.97 -3.38
C ASN A 157 -10.39 -9.79 -4.21
N TYR A 158 -10.26 -11.08 -3.94
CA TYR A 158 -9.41 -12.00 -4.68
C TYR A 158 -10.26 -12.97 -5.51
N LYS A 159 -9.69 -13.43 -6.62
CA LYS A 159 -10.29 -14.46 -7.47
C LYS A 159 -9.26 -15.52 -7.80
N MET A 160 -9.71 -16.78 -7.87
CA MET A 160 -8.89 -17.86 -8.39
C MET A 160 -8.37 -17.51 -9.80
N ALA A 161 -7.06 -17.65 -10.00
CA ALA A 161 -6.47 -17.49 -11.31
C ALA A 161 -6.97 -18.61 -12.25
N SER A 162 -7.16 -18.27 -13.52
CA SER A 162 -7.50 -19.28 -14.52
C SER A 162 -6.32 -20.22 -14.76
N VAL A 163 -6.60 -21.44 -15.22
CA VAL A 163 -5.55 -22.41 -15.59
C VAL A 163 -4.58 -21.82 -16.61
N ALA A 164 -5.10 -21.09 -17.60
CA ALA A 164 -4.28 -20.41 -18.61
C ALA A 164 -3.36 -19.35 -17.99
N TYR A 165 -3.85 -18.59 -17.00
CA TYR A 165 -3.02 -17.64 -16.26
C TYR A 165 -1.92 -18.36 -15.48
N CYS A 166 -2.25 -19.44 -14.76
CA CYS A 166 -1.26 -20.21 -14.00
C CYS A 166 -0.11 -20.69 -14.89
N PHE A 167 -0.39 -21.14 -16.12
CA PHE A 167 0.66 -21.51 -17.07
C PHE A 167 1.55 -20.34 -17.51
N LYS A 168 1.00 -19.11 -17.62
CA LYS A 168 1.80 -17.90 -17.91
C LYS A 168 2.68 -17.47 -16.74
N ALA A 169 2.30 -17.84 -15.51
CA ALA A 169 2.95 -17.41 -14.28
C ALA A 169 3.98 -18.41 -13.72
N LEU A 170 4.15 -19.56 -14.40
CA LEU A 170 5.23 -20.54 -14.16
C LEU A 170 6.53 -20.07 -14.82
#